data_AF-A0A1S9BRA2-F1
#
_entry.id   AF-A0A1S9BRA2-F1
#
_cell.length_a   1.000
_cell.length_b   1.000
_cell.length_c   1.000
_cell.angle_alpha   90.00
_cell.angle_beta   90.00
_cell.angle_gamma   90.00
#
_symmetry.space_group_name_H-M   'P 1'
#
loop_
_entity.id
_entity.type
_entity.pdbx_description
1 polymer ?
#
loop_
_entity_poly.entity_id
_entity_poly.type
_entity_poly.pdbx_seq_one_letter_code
_entity_poly.pdbx_strand_id
1 'polypeptide(L)'
;MDIQNNRFTYNLADLIPADINLSGESYGQQYDIISKVAYLIGVPKKIFENENEPPKLEIYNRLELEKKARIIRNLCSFRTQLERSFLKICQGFA
;
A
#
# COMPACT_ATOMS: atom_id res chain seq x y z
N MET A 1 -0.28 -13.28 -38.21
CA MET A 1 -1.09 -12.24 -37.53
C MET A 1 -1.07 -12.65 -36.06
N ASP A 2 0.01 -12.29 -35.38
CA ASP A 2 0.41 -12.92 -34.13
C ASP A 2 -0.31 -12.31 -32.94
N ILE A 3 -1.00 -13.18 -32.20
CA ILE A 3 -1.66 -12.88 -30.94
C ILE A 3 -0.55 -12.81 -29.87
N GLN A 4 0.16 -11.69 -29.82
CA GLN A 4 0.97 -11.32 -28.66
C GLN A 4 0.02 -10.87 -27.55
N ASN A 5 -0.47 -11.87 -26.82
CA ASN A 5 -1.25 -11.72 -25.60
C ASN A 5 -0.40 -10.99 -24.57
N ASN A 6 -0.65 -9.70 -24.51
CA ASN A 6 -0.20 -8.66 -23.59
C ASN A 6 0.02 -9.14 -22.14
N ARG A 7 1.19 -9.73 -21.87
CA ARG A 7 1.70 -9.93 -20.52
C ARG A 7 2.38 -8.61 -20.14
N PHE A 8 1.62 -7.71 -19.52
CA PHE A 8 2.18 -6.53 -18.88
C PHE A 8 3.12 -6.97 -17.74
N THR A 9 4.37 -7.27 -18.07
CA THR A 9 5.44 -7.40 -17.10
C THR A 9 5.84 -6.00 -16.69
N TYR A 10 5.16 -5.44 -15.71
CA TYR A 10 5.68 -4.26 -15.02
C TYR A 10 6.92 -4.71 -14.25
N ASN A 11 8.10 -4.40 -14.76
CA ASN A 11 9.34 -4.61 -14.03
C ASN A 11 9.35 -3.64 -12.86
N LEU A 12 9.49 -4.17 -11.65
CA LEU A 12 9.55 -3.39 -10.41
C LEU A 12 10.69 -2.36 -10.43
N ALA A 13 11.72 -2.57 -11.26
CA ALA A 13 12.83 -1.65 -11.46
C ALA A 13 12.44 -0.34 -12.19
N ASP A 14 11.41 -0.36 -13.04
CA ASP A 14 10.99 0.82 -13.82
C ASP A 14 10.18 1.82 -12.97
N LEU A 15 9.79 1.42 -11.76
CA LEU A 15 9.02 2.23 -10.80
C LEU A 15 9.90 2.83 -9.69
N ILE A 16 11.22 2.60 -9.71
CA ILE A 16 12.14 3.09 -8.68
C ILE A 16 12.97 4.25 -9.28
N PRO A 17 12.76 5.50 -8.84
CA PRO A 17 13.57 6.64 -9.25
C PRO A 17 15.05 6.45 -8.90
N ALA A 18 15.93 6.88 -9.80
CA ALA A 18 17.37 6.68 -9.76
C ALA A 18 18.13 7.51 -8.69
N ASP A 19 17.43 8.23 -7.81
CA ASP A 19 18.01 9.12 -6.80
C ASP A 19 18.02 8.54 -5.38
N ILE A 20 17.78 7.23 -5.22
CA ILE A 20 18.00 6.54 -3.94
C ILE A 20 19.51 6.46 -3.69
N ASN A 21 20.07 7.55 -3.17
CA ASN A 21 21.41 7.63 -2.64
C ASN A 21 21.48 6.69 -1.43
N LEU A 22 22.00 5.49 -1.66
CA LEU A 22 22.18 4.45 -0.66
C LEU A 22 23.48 4.71 0.11
N SER A 23 23.47 5.73 0.98
CA SER A 23 24.58 6.01 1.89
C SER A 23 24.07 6.28 3.30
N GLY A 24 24.06 5.25 4.16
CA GLY A 24 24.18 5.43 5.62
C GLY A 24 22.95 5.35 6.53
N GLU A 25 21.72 5.06 6.07
CA GLU A 25 20.51 5.08 6.91
C GLU A 25 19.60 3.85 6.77
N SER A 26 19.97 2.72 7.38
CA SER A 26 19.24 1.44 7.22
C SER A 26 17.88 1.38 7.96
N TYR A 27 17.77 1.98 9.16
CA TYR A 27 16.54 1.90 9.96
C TYR A 27 15.42 2.85 9.47
N GLY A 28 15.77 4.04 8.96
CA GLY A 28 14.77 5.03 8.52
C GLY A 28 13.95 4.58 7.31
N GLN A 29 14.58 3.89 6.35
CA GLN A 29 13.94 3.46 5.10
C GLN A 29 12.95 2.31 5.29
N GLN A 30 13.25 1.38 6.21
CA GLN A 30 12.34 0.27 6.54
C GLN A 30 11.02 0.79 7.10
N TYR A 31 11.06 1.78 8.00
CA TYR A 31 9.85 2.39 8.57
C TYR A 31 9.05 3.20 7.55
N ASP A 32 9.73 3.83 6.59
CA ASP A 32 9.06 4.55 5.51
C ASP A 32 8.27 3.61 4.59
N ILE A 33 8.85 2.45 4.24
CA ILE A 33 8.16 1.43 3.46
C ILE A 33 6.96 0.88 4.23
N ILE A 34 7.14 0.55 5.52
CA ILE A 34 6.06 0.04 6.37
C ILE A 34 4.94 1.08 6.46
N SER A 35 5.28 2.36 6.62
CA SER A 35 4.30 3.45 6.70
C SER A 35 3.53 3.66 5.38
N LYS A 36 4.22 3.60 4.24
CA LYS A 36 3.59 3.69 2.91
C LYS A 36 2.64 2.50 2.68
N VAL A 37 3.10 1.28 2.97
CA VAL A 37 2.30 0.07 2.81
C VAL A 37 1.09 0.11 3.74
N ALA A 38 1.26 0.47 5.01
CA ALA A 38 0.18 0.60 5.99
C ALA A 38 -0.92 1.56 5.50
N TYR A 39 -0.53 2.70 4.94
CA TYR A 39 -1.50 3.63 4.36
C TYR A 39 -2.25 3.02 3.17
N LEU A 40 -1.54 2.37 2.24
CA LEU A 40 -2.15 1.83 1.02
C LEU A 40 -3.09 0.66 1.30
N ILE A 41 -2.81 -0.21 2.28
CA ILE A 41 -3.69 -1.33 2.63
C ILE A 41 -4.93 -0.91 3.45
N GLY A 42 -5.05 0.38 3.79
CA GLY A 42 -6.23 0.88 4.51
C GLY A 42 -6.11 0.87 6.03
N VAL A 43 -4.90 0.82 6.60
CA VAL A 43 -4.73 0.88 8.07
C VAL A 43 -5.38 2.16 8.62
N PRO A 44 -6.15 2.08 9.73
CA PRO A 44 -6.75 3.23 10.40
C PRO A 44 -5.71 4.25 10.88
N LYS A 45 -6.01 5.54 10.73
CA LYS A 45 -5.14 6.66 11.15
C LYS A 45 -4.73 6.60 12.64
N LYS A 46 -5.59 6.05 13.49
CA LYS A 46 -5.36 5.81 14.94
C LYS A 46 -4.03 5.11 15.24
N ILE A 47 -3.60 4.22 14.33
CA ILE A 47 -2.36 3.44 14.48
C ILE A 47 -1.13 4.30 14.14
N PHE A 48 -1.29 5.38 13.37
CA PHE A 48 -0.23 6.33 13.01
C PHE A 48 -0.03 7.45 14.05
N GLU A 49 -0.93 7.58 15.02
CA GLU A 49 -0.87 8.61 16.07
C GLU A 49 -0.02 8.17 17.26
N ASN A 50 0.44 6.91 17.30
CA ASN A 50 1.30 6.39 18.35
C ASN A 50 2.76 6.80 18.08
N GLU A 51 3.36 7.61 18.95
CA GLU A 51 4.71 8.16 18.76
C GLU A 51 5.82 7.08 18.82
N ASN A 52 5.58 5.98 19.53
CA ASN A 52 6.59 4.96 19.81
C ASN A 52 6.59 3.77 18.83
N GLU A 53 5.68 3.73 17.85
CA GLU A 53 5.52 2.59 16.96
C GLU A 53 5.46 3.02 15.48
N PRO A 54 5.96 2.20 14.54
CA PRO A 54 5.73 2.45 13.12
C PRO A 54 4.26 2.20 12.84
N PRO A 55 3.50 3.19 12.33
CA PRO A 55 3.85 3.97 11.15
C PRO A 55 3.78 5.51 11.31
N LYS A 56 4.63 6.23 10.58
CA LYS A 56 4.80 7.70 10.72
C LYS A 56 3.60 8.49 10.20
N LEU A 57 3.03 9.36 11.02
CA LEU A 57 1.91 10.24 10.66
C LEU A 57 2.23 11.20 9.49
N GLU A 58 3.48 11.64 9.38
CA GLU A 58 3.93 12.50 8.27
C GLU A 58 3.70 11.84 6.90
N ILE A 59 4.00 10.54 6.79
CA ILE A 59 3.81 9.75 5.57
C ILE A 59 2.32 9.61 5.26
N TYR A 60 1.48 9.44 6.28
CA TYR A 60 0.03 9.41 6.12
C TYR A 60 -0.46 10.72 5.49
N ASN A 61 -0.11 11.86 6.07
CA ASN A 61 -0.56 13.17 5.59
C ASN A 61 -0.08 13.45 4.17
N ARG A 62 1.16 13.07 3.84
CA ARG A 62 1.70 13.20 2.48
C ARG A 62 0.91 12.37 1.46
N LEU A 63 0.61 11.11 1.79
CA LEU A 63 -0.13 10.21 0.91
C LEU A 63 -1.63 10.54 0.83
N GLU A 64 -2.18 11.20 1.84
CA GLU A 64 -3.55 11.71 1.81
C GLU A 64 -3.73 12.83 0.79
N LEU A 65 -2.69 13.63 0.50
CA LEU A 65 -2.72 14.64 -0.55
C LEU A 65 -2.65 14.03 -1.96
N GLU A 66 -1.97 12.89 -2.10
CA GLU A 66 -1.75 12.19 -3.36
C GLU A 66 -3.01 11.45 -3.86
N LYS A 67 -3.57 11.88 -4.99
CA LYS A 67 -4.76 11.24 -5.59
C LYS A 67 -4.54 9.77 -5.92
N LYS A 68 -3.35 9.42 -6.44
CA LYS A 68 -3.00 8.03 -6.79
C LYS A 68 -3.01 7.11 -5.56
N ALA A 69 -2.45 7.59 -4.45
CA ALA A 69 -2.40 6.84 -3.21
C ALA A 69 -3.80 6.63 -2.61
N ARG A 70 -4.68 7.65 -2.66
CA ARG A 70 -6.09 7.51 -2.26
C ARG A 70 -6.85 6.49 -3.11
N ILE A 71 -6.63 6.47 -4.44
CA ILE A 71 -7.26 5.49 -5.34
C ILE A 71 -6.86 4.07 -4.93
N ILE A 72 -5.56 3.81 -4.74
CA ILE A 72 -5.06 2.49 -4.35
C ILE A 72 -5.65 2.07 -2.99
N ARG A 73 -5.67 2.99 -2.00
CA ARG A 73 -6.26 2.75 -0.68
C ARG A 73 -7.74 2.36 -0.77
N ASN A 74 -8.51 3.06 -1.59
CA ASN A 74 -9.93 2.78 -1.80
C ASN A 74 -10.14 1.40 -2.46
N LEU A 75 -9.30 1.03 -3.42
CA LEU A 75 -9.35 -0.28 -4.07
C LEU A 75 -9.02 -1.41 -3.10
N CYS A 76 -7.98 -1.27 -2.28
CA CYS A 76 -7.64 -2.25 -1.24
C CYS A 76 -8.79 -2.40 -0.23
N SER A 77 -9.39 -1.29 0.20
CA SER A 77 -10.55 -1.31 1.07
C SER A 77 -11.74 -2.04 0.44
N PHE A 78 -12.03 -1.78 -0.83
CA PHE A 78 -13.09 -2.45 -1.57
C PHE A 78 -12.85 -3.96 -1.69
N ARG A 79 -11.62 -4.36 -2.03
CA ARG A 79 -11.21 -5.77 -2.07
C ARG A 79 -11.46 -6.46 -0.73
N THR A 80 -11.00 -5.87 0.38
CA THR A 80 -11.19 -6.45 1.72
C THR A 80 -12.67 -6.55 2.10
N GLN A 81 -13.50 -5.58 1.71
CA GLN A 81 -14.93 -5.62 1.97
C GLN A 81 -15.63 -6.74 1.18
N LEU A 82 -15.28 -6.91 -0.10
CA LEU A 82 -15.79 -8.00 -0.93
C LEU A 82 -15.40 -9.37 -0.35
N GLU A 83 -14.11 -9.56 -0.03
CA GLU A 83 -13.60 -10.81 0.55
C GLU A 83 -14.33 -11.14 1.86
N ARG A 84 -14.52 -10.15 2.74
CA ARG A 84 -15.26 -10.33 4.00
C ARG A 84 -16.73 -10.65 3.78
N SER A 85 -17.38 -9.99 2.82
CA SER A 85 -18.80 -10.24 2.51
C SER A 85 -18.99 -11.66 1.97
N PHE A 86 -18.12 -12.10 1.07
CA PHE A 86 -18.17 -13.45 0.51
C PHE A 86 -17.89 -14.51 1.57
N LEU A 87 -16.85 -14.32 2.41
CA LEU A 87 -16.55 -15.23 3.52
C LEU A 87 -17.73 -15.38 4.49
N LYS A 88 -18.41 -14.27 4.83
CA LYS A 88 -19.60 -14.31 5.69
C LYS A 88 -20.74 -15.12 5.08
N ILE A 89 -20.97 -14.98 3.77
CA ILE A 89 -21.99 -15.77 3.06
C ILE A 89 -21.63 -17.24 3.11
N CYS A 90 -20.38 -17.61 2.78
CA CYS A 90 -19.92 -19.00 2.83
C CYS A 90 -20.00 -19.62 4.23
N GLN A 91 -19.71 -18.84 5.28
CA GLN A 91 -19.80 -19.31 6.67
C GLN A 91 -21.24 -19.40 7.19
N GLY A 92 -22.16 -18.58 6.68
CA GLY A 92 -23.58 -18.63 7.07
C GLY A 92 -24.38 -19.78 6.45
N PHE A 93 -23.81 -20.45 5.45
CA PHE A 93 -24.38 -21.68 4.85
C PHE A 93 -23.75 -22.98 5.39
N ALA A 94 -22.85 -22.88 6.38
CA ALA A 94 -22.19 -24.02 7.02
C ALA A 94 -22.88 -24.42 8.33
#